data_AF-A0A7J5AJ96-F1
#
_entry.id   AF-A0A7J5AJ96-F1
#
_cell.length_a   1.000
_cell.length_b   1.000
_cell.length_c   1.000
_cell.angle_alpha   90.00
_cell.angle_beta   90.00
_cell.angle_gamma   90.00
#
_symmetry.space_group_name_H-M   'P 1'
#
loop_
_entity.id
_entity.type
_entity.pdbx_description
1 polymer ?
#
loop_
_entity_poly.entity_id
_entity_poly.type
_entity_poly.pdbx_seq_one_letter_code
_entity_poly.pdbx_strand_id
1 'polypeptide(L)'
;MKKNKITYYLSLIAMVTLFSCNNDDNPSVDSNNTFLPVSFKVGFSGQTLTADEAQAVISNGEISINAIKGTNNESFSFAIAGNSVGTYPTNESVILYSTGVNQQIYSSINPADALTNTGQIKITSINTVNKRISGSFDYTGYYRDGLITYTKEFTNGTFKNIPYTIGIQ
;
A
#
# COMPACT_ATOMS: atom_id res chain seq x y z
N MET A 1 70.98 41.14 -8.87
CA MET A 1 69.85 42.07 -8.65
C MET A 1 69.19 42.39 -9.97
N LYS A 2 68.00 41.85 -10.25
CA LYS A 2 67.21 42.16 -11.45
C LYS A 2 65.76 42.32 -11.00
N LYS A 3 65.20 43.52 -11.21
CA LYS A 3 63.91 43.97 -10.69
C LYS A 3 62.80 43.53 -11.65
N ASN A 4 61.87 42.71 -11.18
CA ASN A 4 60.67 42.33 -11.93
C ASN A 4 59.61 43.43 -11.77
N LYS A 5 59.12 43.98 -12.88
CA LYS A 5 57.99 44.92 -12.88
C LYS A 5 56.73 44.19 -13.31
N ILE A 6 55.76 44.23 -12.41
CA ILE A 6 54.39 43.72 -12.54
C ILE A 6 53.57 44.74 -13.32
N THR A 7 52.75 44.30 -14.27
CA THR A 7 51.72 45.15 -14.89
C THR A 7 50.46 44.31 -15.09
N TYR A 8 49.40 44.71 -14.40
CA TYR A 8 48.07 44.12 -14.45
C TYR A 8 47.29 44.71 -15.62
N TYR A 9 46.63 43.87 -16.42
CA TYR A 9 45.58 44.29 -17.34
C TYR A 9 44.24 43.68 -16.90
N LEU A 10 43.33 44.57 -16.53
CA LEU A 10 41.95 44.34 -16.17
C LEU A 10 41.14 44.15 -17.47
N SER A 11 40.48 43.01 -17.66
CA SER A 11 39.49 42.82 -18.71
C SER A 11 38.22 42.24 -18.12
N LEU A 12 37.17 43.06 -18.18
CA LEU A 12 35.80 42.80 -17.78
C LEU A 12 35.07 42.20 -19.00
N ILE A 13 34.65 40.94 -18.91
CA ILE A 13 33.69 40.36 -19.86
C ILE A 13 32.50 39.81 -19.07
N ALA A 14 31.42 40.57 -19.13
CA ALA A 14 30.08 40.12 -18.78
C ALA A 14 29.47 39.42 -20.00
N MET A 15 29.06 38.16 -19.83
CA MET A 15 28.17 37.49 -20.77
C MET A 15 26.94 37.01 -19.98
N VAL A 16 25.87 37.79 -20.12
CA VAL A 16 24.51 37.40 -19.76
C VAL A 16 23.94 36.65 -20.96
N THR A 17 23.70 35.34 -20.81
CA THR A 17 22.95 34.57 -21.79
C THR A 17 21.53 34.38 -21.27
N LEU A 18 20.56 35.04 -21.90
CA LEU A 18 19.13 34.80 -21.70
C LEU A 18 18.75 33.57 -22.54
N PHE A 19 18.51 32.44 -21.89
CA PHE A 19 17.80 31.32 -22.52
C PHE A 19 16.32 31.69 -22.60
N SER A 20 15.84 32.00 -23.81
CA SER A 20 14.42 32.03 -24.14
C SER A 20 13.96 30.57 -24.30
N CYS A 21 13.32 30.00 -23.28
CA CYS A 21 12.49 28.82 -23.47
C CYS A 21 11.21 29.26 -24.18
N ASN A 22 11.00 28.73 -25.38
CA ASN A 22 9.71 28.82 -26.08
C ASN A 22 8.65 28.20 -25.17
N ASN A 23 7.60 28.96 -24.87
CA ASN A 23 6.39 28.42 -24.27
C ASN A 23 5.68 27.62 -25.37
N ASP A 24 6.05 26.35 -25.50
CA ASP A 24 5.23 25.40 -26.24
C ASP A 24 3.90 25.27 -25.50
N ASP A 25 2.82 25.58 -26.21
CA ASP A 25 1.43 25.40 -25.78
C ASP A 25 1.24 24.00 -25.19
N ASN A 26 1.15 23.93 -23.87
CA ASN A 26 0.82 22.70 -23.18
C ASN A 26 -0.70 22.48 -23.40
N PRO A 27 -1.12 21.42 -24.13
CA PRO A 27 -2.54 21.11 -24.21
C PRO A 27 -3.01 20.86 -22.77
N SER A 28 -4.02 21.61 -22.35
CA SER A 28 -4.66 21.43 -21.06
C SER A 28 -5.06 19.97 -20.90
N VAL A 29 -4.33 19.25 -20.05
CA VAL A 29 -4.72 17.93 -19.55
C VAL A 29 -6.04 18.14 -18.82
N ASP A 30 -7.12 17.64 -19.41
CA ASP A 30 -8.43 17.52 -18.79
C ASP A 30 -8.26 16.78 -17.45
N SER A 31 -8.27 17.56 -16.36
CA SER A 31 -8.05 17.10 -14.99
C SER A 31 -9.36 16.63 -14.36
N ASN A 32 -10.20 15.93 -15.12
CA ASN A 32 -11.35 15.20 -14.58
C ASN A 32 -10.96 13.84 -13.97
N ASN A 33 -9.74 13.71 -13.45
CA ASN A 33 -9.34 12.55 -12.66
C ASN A 33 -10.06 12.63 -11.30
N THR A 34 -11.32 12.17 -11.28
CA THR A 34 -12.11 12.04 -10.07
C THR A 34 -11.36 11.14 -9.10
N PHE A 35 -10.72 11.77 -8.11
CA PHE A 35 -9.99 11.05 -7.08
C PHE A 35 -11.00 10.26 -6.25
N LEU A 36 -11.18 8.99 -6.59
CA LEU A 36 -12.05 8.11 -5.83
C LEU A 36 -11.47 7.95 -4.43
N PRO A 37 -12.25 8.20 -3.36
CA PRO A 37 -11.75 8.07 -2.01
C PRO A 37 -11.37 6.61 -1.75
N VAL A 38 -10.14 6.42 -1.28
CA VAL A 38 -9.59 5.15 -0.81
C VAL A 38 -10.04 4.97 0.64
N SER A 39 -10.46 3.76 1.01
CA SER A 39 -10.83 3.45 2.39
C SER A 39 -10.50 2.01 2.70
N PHE A 40 -9.89 1.77 3.86
CA PHE A 40 -9.72 0.44 4.45
C PHE A 40 -10.12 0.50 5.92
N LYS A 41 -11.09 -0.31 6.33
CA LYS A 41 -11.67 -0.30 7.68
C LYS A 41 -11.88 -1.71 8.19
N VAL A 42 -11.78 -1.90 9.50
CA VAL A 42 -12.05 -3.18 10.16
C VAL A 42 -12.39 -2.97 11.62
N GLY A 43 -13.33 -3.77 12.13
CA GLY A 43 -13.73 -3.79 13.53
C GLY A 43 -13.06 -4.92 14.31
N PHE A 44 -12.57 -4.63 15.50
CA PHE A 44 -12.11 -5.62 16.47
C PHE A 44 -12.10 -5.02 17.88
N SER A 45 -12.28 -5.84 18.91
CA SER A 45 -12.25 -5.41 20.33
C SER A 45 -13.16 -4.20 20.63
N GLY A 46 -14.33 -4.11 19.96
CA GLY A 46 -15.29 -3.00 20.12
C GLY A 46 -14.87 -1.68 19.46
N GLN A 47 -13.75 -1.65 18.74
CA GLN A 47 -13.21 -0.48 18.06
C GLN A 47 -13.23 -0.67 16.54
N THR A 48 -13.12 0.43 15.80
CA THR A 48 -12.93 0.43 14.33
C THR A 48 -11.58 1.04 14.01
N LEU A 49 -10.71 0.27 13.35
CA LEU A 49 -9.49 0.77 12.75
C LEU A 49 -9.79 1.27 11.34
N THR A 50 -9.25 2.44 10.98
CA THR A 50 -9.27 2.98 9.61
C THR A 50 -7.84 3.26 9.18
N ALA A 51 -7.33 2.53 8.18
CA ALA A 51 -5.98 2.74 7.67
C ALA A 51 -5.87 4.12 6.99
N ASP A 52 -4.69 4.72 7.09
CA ASP A 52 -4.39 6.00 6.44
C ASP A 52 -4.00 5.79 4.98
N GLU A 53 -3.37 4.65 4.68
CA GLU A 53 -2.93 4.27 3.34
C GLU A 53 -3.30 2.83 3.04
N ALA A 54 -3.57 2.53 1.78
CA ALA A 54 -3.76 1.17 1.29
C ALA A 54 -3.40 1.06 -0.19
N GLN A 55 -2.72 -0.03 -0.53
CA GLN A 55 -2.26 -0.33 -1.88
C GLN A 55 -2.36 -1.81 -2.17
N ALA A 56 -2.50 -2.17 -3.44
CA ALA A 56 -2.52 -3.55 -3.88
C ALA A 56 -1.57 -3.80 -5.05
N VAL A 57 -1.16 -5.05 -5.21
CA VAL A 57 -0.40 -5.54 -6.36
C VAL A 57 -1.11 -6.79 -6.86
N ILE A 58 -1.35 -6.86 -8.17
CA ILE A 58 -1.86 -8.06 -8.84
C ILE A 58 -0.74 -8.62 -9.70
N SER A 59 -0.32 -9.85 -9.44
CA SER A 59 0.77 -10.50 -10.17
C SER A 59 0.64 -12.01 -10.11
N ASN A 60 1.00 -12.73 -11.17
CA ASN A 60 1.14 -14.19 -11.17
C ASN A 60 -0.06 -14.98 -10.62
N GLY A 61 -1.28 -14.50 -10.85
CA GLY A 61 -2.48 -15.16 -10.34
C GLY A 61 -2.77 -14.88 -8.86
N GLU A 62 -2.06 -13.95 -8.23
CA GLU A 62 -2.22 -13.55 -6.84
C GLU A 62 -2.57 -12.06 -6.72
N ILE A 63 -3.25 -11.73 -5.62
CA ILE A 63 -3.48 -10.34 -5.19
C ILE A 63 -2.81 -10.16 -3.83
N SER A 64 -1.93 -9.17 -3.72
CA SER A 64 -1.41 -8.68 -2.45
C SER A 64 -2.08 -7.36 -2.10
N ILE A 65 -2.54 -7.19 -0.85
CA ILE A 65 -3.08 -5.91 -0.36
C ILE A 65 -2.34 -5.54 0.92
N ASN A 66 -1.87 -4.30 1.02
CA ASN A 66 -1.28 -3.77 2.25
C ASN A 66 -2.02 -2.50 2.65
N ALA A 67 -2.37 -2.38 3.93
CA ALA A 67 -2.98 -1.19 4.51
C ALA A 67 -2.25 -0.81 5.79
N ILE A 68 -1.93 0.48 5.95
CA ILE A 68 -1.10 0.98 7.05
C ILE A 68 -1.85 2.06 7.83
N LYS A 69 -1.78 2.00 9.15
CA LYS A 69 -2.30 2.98 10.09
C LYS A 69 -1.14 3.70 10.79
N GLY A 70 -1.18 5.02 10.69
CA GLY A 70 -0.27 5.93 11.37
C GLY A 70 1.19 5.73 10.97
N THR A 71 2.08 6.23 11.81
CA THR A 71 3.54 6.19 11.59
C THR A 71 4.22 5.03 12.31
N ASN A 72 3.48 4.24 13.10
CA ASN A 72 4.01 3.12 13.89
C ASN A 72 3.97 1.77 13.15
N ASN A 73 3.68 1.78 11.84
CA ASN A 73 3.54 0.59 11.00
C ASN A 73 2.51 -0.43 11.50
N GLU A 74 1.45 0.02 12.18
CA GLU A 74 0.28 -0.84 12.41
C GLU A 74 -0.34 -1.15 11.05
N SER A 75 -0.52 -2.41 10.70
CA SER A 75 -0.80 -2.77 9.30
C SER A 75 -1.62 -4.04 9.13
N PHE A 76 -2.32 -4.11 8.01
CA PHE A 76 -2.89 -5.33 7.45
C PHE A 76 -2.15 -5.70 6.17
N SER A 77 -1.85 -6.99 6.01
CA SER A 77 -1.20 -7.54 4.82
C SER A 77 -1.94 -8.79 4.37
N PHE A 78 -2.39 -8.81 3.12
CA PHE A 78 -3.16 -9.89 2.52
C PHE A 78 -2.33 -10.52 1.42
N ALA A 79 -2.30 -11.86 1.38
CA ALA A 79 -1.81 -12.65 0.27
C ALA A 79 -2.95 -13.55 -0.21
N ILE A 80 -3.52 -13.24 -1.37
CA ILE A 80 -4.74 -13.86 -1.89
C ILE A 80 -4.35 -14.76 -3.07
N ALA A 81 -4.66 -16.06 -2.95
CA ALA A 81 -4.49 -17.03 -4.01
C ALA A 81 -5.60 -16.89 -5.07
N GLY A 82 -5.44 -15.92 -5.96
CA GLY A 82 -6.35 -15.64 -7.06
C GLY A 82 -6.26 -14.19 -7.53
N ASN A 83 -6.82 -13.90 -8.70
CA ASN A 83 -6.77 -12.56 -9.31
C ASN A 83 -8.10 -12.08 -9.91
N SER A 84 -9.22 -12.73 -9.55
CA SER A 84 -10.55 -12.41 -10.03
C SER A 84 -11.48 -11.93 -8.92
N VAL A 85 -12.65 -11.40 -9.29
CA VAL A 85 -13.77 -11.20 -8.35
C VAL A 85 -14.19 -12.57 -7.81
N GLY A 86 -14.44 -12.67 -6.51
CA GLY A 86 -14.72 -13.94 -5.86
C GLY A 86 -14.56 -13.90 -4.33
N THR A 87 -14.79 -15.05 -3.71
CA THR A 87 -14.55 -15.27 -2.28
C THR A 87 -13.37 -16.22 -2.14
N TYR A 88 -12.42 -15.84 -1.28
CA TYR A 88 -11.16 -16.54 -1.03
C TYR A 88 -11.10 -16.91 0.44
N PRO A 89 -11.11 -18.21 0.79
CA PRO A 89 -11.07 -18.63 2.19
C PRO A 89 -9.65 -18.48 2.77
N THR A 90 -9.53 -18.28 4.08
CA THR A 90 -8.24 -17.99 4.72
C THR A 90 -7.37 -19.23 4.99
N ASN A 91 -7.83 -20.42 4.61
CA ASN A 91 -7.00 -21.63 4.52
C ASN A 91 -6.24 -21.75 3.19
N GLU A 92 -6.60 -20.94 2.19
CA GLU A 92 -5.89 -20.83 0.90
C GLU A 92 -5.25 -19.46 0.67
N SER A 93 -5.73 -18.44 1.40
CA SER A 93 -5.22 -17.07 1.40
C SER A 93 -4.86 -16.63 2.81
N VAL A 94 -3.92 -15.71 2.98
CA VAL A 94 -3.44 -15.29 4.29
C VAL A 94 -3.78 -13.83 4.56
N ILE A 95 -4.27 -13.56 5.77
CA ILE A 95 -4.36 -12.21 6.34
C ILE A 95 -3.44 -12.14 7.54
N LEU A 96 -2.63 -11.08 7.60
CA LEU A 96 -1.82 -10.73 8.75
C LEU A 96 -2.25 -9.35 9.24
N TYR A 97 -2.35 -9.20 10.56
CA TYR A 97 -2.44 -7.91 11.22
C TYR A 97 -1.26 -7.73 12.18
N SER A 98 -0.45 -6.70 11.95
CA SER A 98 0.62 -6.26 12.83
C SER A 98 0.15 -5.07 13.65
N THR A 99 0.33 -5.10 14.97
CA THR A 99 0.01 -3.94 15.82
C THR A 99 1.11 -2.85 15.79
N GLY A 100 2.19 -3.04 15.00
CA GLY A 100 3.25 -2.05 14.77
C GLY A 100 4.67 -2.59 14.98
N VAL A 101 5.65 -1.69 15.07
CA VAL A 101 7.08 -2.05 15.23
C VAL A 101 7.32 -2.82 16.54
N ASN A 102 7.94 -4.01 16.44
CA ASN A 102 8.24 -4.94 17.55
C ASN A 102 7.02 -5.51 18.28
N GLN A 103 5.89 -5.66 17.59
CA GLN A 103 4.65 -6.09 18.23
C GLN A 103 4.04 -7.36 17.64
N GLN A 104 2.89 -7.73 18.22
CA GLN A 104 2.14 -8.95 17.97
C GLN A 104 1.63 -9.00 16.52
N ILE A 105 1.79 -10.15 15.89
CA ILE A 105 1.22 -10.44 14.57
C ILE A 105 0.11 -11.46 14.73
N TYR A 106 -1.11 -11.03 14.42
CA TYR A 106 -2.27 -11.90 14.37
C TYR A 106 -2.41 -12.43 12.93
N SER A 107 -2.20 -13.73 12.74
CA SER A 107 -2.32 -14.39 11.45
C SER A 107 -3.64 -15.12 11.32
N SER A 108 -4.21 -15.20 10.12
CA SER A 108 -5.36 -16.07 9.84
C SER A 108 -5.04 -17.56 9.92
N ILE A 109 -3.77 -17.96 10.07
CA ILE A 109 -3.38 -19.36 10.19
C ILE A 109 -3.62 -19.84 11.64
N ASN A 110 -4.50 -20.82 11.80
CA ASN A 110 -4.72 -21.46 13.09
C ASN A 110 -3.50 -22.32 13.47
N PRO A 111 -2.81 -22.04 14.60
CA PRO A 111 -1.58 -22.72 14.95
C PRO A 111 -1.78 -24.12 15.53
N ALA A 112 -3.03 -24.57 15.75
CA ALA A 112 -3.37 -25.94 16.11
C ALA A 112 -3.71 -26.80 14.88
N ASP A 113 -4.21 -26.18 13.81
CA ASP A 113 -4.52 -26.82 12.53
C ASP A 113 -4.46 -25.77 11.41
N ALA A 114 -3.37 -25.79 10.63
CA ALA A 114 -3.12 -24.81 9.58
C ALA A 114 -4.10 -24.91 8.39
N LEU A 115 -4.87 -26.01 8.27
CA LEU A 115 -5.84 -26.21 7.18
C LEU A 115 -7.24 -25.71 7.54
N THR A 116 -7.48 -25.37 8.81
CA THR A 116 -8.75 -24.80 9.26
C THR A 116 -8.98 -23.46 8.57
N ASN A 117 -10.15 -23.30 7.95
CA ASN A 117 -10.58 -22.00 7.47
C ASN A 117 -11.04 -21.12 8.65
N THR A 118 -10.43 -19.94 8.79
CA THR A 118 -10.64 -19.02 9.91
C THR A 118 -11.41 -17.76 9.51
N GLY A 119 -11.81 -17.65 8.24
CA GLY A 119 -12.41 -16.45 7.69
C GLY A 119 -12.46 -16.46 6.17
N GLN A 120 -12.55 -15.27 5.59
CA GLN A 120 -12.60 -15.10 4.15
C GLN A 120 -12.23 -13.68 3.71
N ILE A 121 -11.80 -13.56 2.46
CA ILE A 121 -11.63 -12.31 1.74
C ILE A 121 -12.56 -12.36 0.53
N LYS A 122 -13.42 -11.37 0.38
CA LYS A 122 -14.31 -11.24 -0.77
C LYS A 122 -13.87 -10.07 -1.64
N ILE A 123 -13.36 -10.36 -2.83
CA ILE A 123 -13.14 -9.35 -3.87
C ILE A 123 -14.47 -9.10 -4.57
N THR A 124 -15.02 -7.90 -4.46
CA THR A 124 -16.31 -7.53 -5.07
C THR A 124 -16.14 -6.80 -6.39
N SER A 125 -15.00 -6.15 -6.62
CA SER A 125 -14.74 -5.44 -7.87
C SER A 125 -13.24 -5.34 -8.15
N ILE A 126 -12.85 -5.59 -9.40
CA ILE A 126 -11.56 -5.23 -9.98
C ILE A 126 -11.87 -4.35 -11.19
N ASN A 127 -11.66 -3.05 -11.06
CA ASN A 127 -11.79 -2.10 -12.15
C ASN A 127 -10.44 -1.99 -12.87
N THR A 128 -10.37 -2.54 -14.08
CA THR A 128 -9.15 -2.58 -14.92
C THR A 128 -8.86 -1.26 -15.63
N VAL A 129 -9.88 -0.44 -15.86
CA VAL A 129 -9.74 0.89 -16.47
C VAL A 129 -9.09 1.86 -15.47
N ASN A 130 -9.63 1.94 -14.26
CA ASN A 130 -9.17 2.88 -13.23
C ASN A 130 -8.12 2.28 -12.28
N LYS A 131 -7.75 1.01 -12.47
CA LYS A 131 -6.84 0.23 -11.60
C LYS A 131 -7.22 0.33 -10.13
N ARG A 132 -8.44 -0.12 -9.80
CA ARG A 132 -9.00 -0.13 -8.44
C ARG A 132 -9.53 -1.51 -8.06
N ILE A 133 -9.31 -1.91 -6.81
CA ILE A 133 -9.86 -3.14 -6.23
C ILE A 133 -10.69 -2.82 -4.99
N SER A 134 -11.81 -3.51 -4.81
CA SER A 134 -12.70 -3.36 -3.65
C SER A 134 -13.19 -4.71 -3.15
N GLY A 135 -13.56 -4.76 -1.88
CA GLY A 135 -13.98 -5.98 -1.24
C GLY A 135 -14.25 -5.84 0.26
N SER A 136 -14.41 -7.00 0.89
CA SER A 136 -14.63 -7.14 2.33
C SER A 136 -13.85 -8.33 2.87
N PHE A 137 -13.68 -8.39 4.18
CA PHE A 137 -13.04 -9.53 4.84
C PHE A 137 -13.51 -9.65 6.29
N ASP A 138 -13.37 -10.86 6.80
CA ASP A 138 -13.57 -11.21 8.20
C ASP A 138 -12.67 -12.42 8.50
N TYR A 139 -12.05 -12.44 9.67
CA TYR A 139 -11.25 -13.59 10.09
C TYR A 139 -10.98 -13.59 11.60
N THR A 140 -10.73 -14.79 12.13
CA THR A 140 -10.11 -14.98 13.44
C THR A 140 -8.59 -14.97 13.29
N GLY A 141 -7.93 -13.99 13.91
CA GLY A 141 -6.48 -13.87 13.93
C GLY A 141 -5.85 -14.52 15.17
N TYR A 142 -4.73 -15.20 14.98
CA TYR A 142 -3.98 -15.93 16.01
C TYR A 142 -2.59 -15.34 16.20
N TYR A 143 -2.21 -15.09 17.44
CA TYR A 143 -0.86 -14.70 17.83
C TYR A 143 -0.35 -15.71 18.86
N ARG A 144 0.87 -16.23 18.67
CA ARG A 144 1.48 -17.21 19.58
C ARG A 144 2.63 -16.56 20.36
N ASP A 145 2.59 -16.70 21.68
CA ASP A 145 3.66 -16.30 22.60
C ASP A 145 4.08 -17.53 23.42
N GLY A 146 5.19 -18.15 22.99
CA GLY A 146 5.62 -19.45 23.52
C GLY A 146 4.55 -20.54 23.33
N LEU A 147 3.99 -21.01 24.45
CA LEU A 147 2.93 -22.04 24.47
C LEU A 147 1.52 -21.45 24.52
N ILE A 148 1.39 -20.13 24.69
CA ILE A 148 0.10 -19.46 24.79
C ILE A 148 -0.34 -18.99 23.40
N THR A 149 -1.61 -19.23 23.07
CA THR A 149 -2.23 -18.73 21.83
C THR A 149 -3.29 -17.70 22.20
N TYR A 150 -3.14 -16.50 21.64
CA TYR A 150 -4.11 -15.41 21.73
C TYR A 150 -4.92 -15.35 20.44
N THR A 151 -6.23 -15.09 20.57
CA THR A 151 -7.14 -14.93 19.44
C THR A 151 -7.74 -13.53 19.42
N LYS A 152 -8.07 -13.06 18.22
CA LYS A 152 -8.75 -11.78 18.00
C LYS A 152 -9.67 -11.89 16.79
N GLU A 153 -10.94 -11.54 16.97
CA GLU A 153 -11.92 -11.50 15.88
C GLU A 153 -11.84 -10.16 15.14
N PHE A 154 -11.63 -10.23 13.83
CA PHE A 154 -11.69 -9.10 12.91
C PHE A 154 -12.97 -9.21 12.09
N THR A 155 -13.86 -8.24 12.25
CA THR A 155 -15.21 -8.25 11.68
C THR A 155 -15.46 -6.95 10.92
N ASN A 156 -16.47 -6.95 10.03
CA ASN A 156 -16.86 -5.78 9.25
C ASN A 156 -15.69 -5.15 8.46
N GLY A 157 -14.72 -5.99 8.05
CA GLY A 157 -13.58 -5.58 7.24
C GLY A 157 -14.05 -5.14 5.86
N THR A 158 -13.69 -3.93 5.43
CA THR A 158 -14.02 -3.40 4.10
C THR A 158 -12.83 -2.65 3.53
N PHE A 159 -12.60 -2.83 2.23
CA PHE A 159 -11.66 -2.03 1.47
C PHE A 159 -12.31 -1.56 0.18
N LYS A 160 -12.19 -0.27 -0.11
CA LYS A 160 -12.91 0.39 -1.21
C LYS A 160 -11.94 1.23 -2.01
N ASN A 161 -11.98 1.05 -3.33
CA ASN A 161 -11.18 1.77 -4.30
C ASN A 161 -9.68 1.73 -3.99
N ILE A 162 -9.15 0.59 -3.53
CA ILE A 162 -7.72 0.46 -3.29
C ILE A 162 -7.00 0.54 -4.64
N PRO A 163 -6.04 1.46 -4.84
CA PRO A 163 -5.23 1.50 -6.05
C PRO A 163 -4.40 0.23 -6.16
N TYR A 164 -4.27 -0.31 -7.37
CA TYR A 164 -3.37 -1.44 -7.61
C TYR A 164 -2.42 -1.21 -8.77
N THR A 165 -1.26 -1.86 -8.70
CA THR A 165 -0.32 -2.01 -9.81
C THR A 165 -0.30 -3.46 -10.29
N ILE A 166 0.21 -3.68 -11.51
CA ILE A 166 0.51 -5.02 -12.02
C ILE A 166 1.97 -5.28 -11.70
N GLY A 167 2.26 -6.40 -11.03
CA GLY A 167 3.64 -6.83 -10.81
C GLY A 167 4.30 -7.21 -12.12
N ILE A 168 5.56 -6.82 -12.31
CA ILE A 168 6.35 -7.24 -13.46
C ILE A 168 6.81 -8.68 -13.22
N GLN A 169 6.66 -9.54 -14.24
CA GLN A 169 7.22 -10.89 -14.27
C GLN A 169 8.72 -10.85 -14.54
#